data_AF-A0A2R2IWF1-F1
#
_entry.id   AF-A0A2R2IWF1-F1
#
_cell.length_a   1.000
_cell.length_b   1.000
_cell.length_c   1.000
_cell.angle_alpha   90.00
_cell.angle_beta   90.00
_cell.angle_gamma   90.00
#
_symmetry.space_group_name_H-M   'P 1'
#
loop_
_entity.id
_entity.type
_entity.pdbx_description
1 polymer ?
#
loop_
_entity_poly.entity_id
_entity_poly.type
_entity_poly.pdbx_seq_one_letter_code
_entity_poly.pdbx_strand_id
1 'polypeptide(L)'
;MTAKFIAGWLLAGALAGQAQAAPVQDFGEPNLSRLAARLSLQADAQQPVRIIQFGDSHTAADYLSGELRARLQARFGDAGIGWLPPLNVPGQRNALGLVRSEGWSLRNSRRDDDPDFPLGGYIGAAQRPGALVSVQARAADNSLWRVRVWLRQASDAASLTVDDGNGPRRIQAAAGAGWQRVEMKLKLPFTLRADSLPAPELGGFELEKLAPGVVLDSVGSNGAELALWRRWGGIWGRQMAARDADLVILAYGTNEAFDAKLDLDEYRTTLQGAIGLVRAQLPQAAILLLGAPDSARRKGGAVSQECAGPKRPLMLAAVQQTQRQLARDNHLLYWDWEQAMGGPCSMRLWQQHQLGRPDLVHFTAPGYTRLADDLYLNLMQRLGR
;
A
#
# COMPACT_ATOMS: atom_id res chain seq x y z
N MET A 1 -52.13 44.32 29.60
CA MET A 1 -50.79 43.78 29.26
C MET A 1 -50.93 42.31 28.95
N THR A 2 -50.61 41.97 27.71
CA THR A 2 -50.83 40.69 27.01
C THR A 2 -49.83 39.61 27.43
N ALA A 3 -50.32 38.40 27.71
CA ALA A 3 -49.54 37.17 27.63
C ALA A 3 -50.31 36.17 26.76
N LYS A 4 -49.75 35.86 25.59
CA LYS A 4 -50.14 34.78 24.67
C LYS A 4 -48.85 34.15 24.14
N PHE A 5 -49.02 32.96 23.56
CA PHE A 5 -48.08 32.14 22.78
C PHE A 5 -47.36 31.05 23.60
N ILE A 6 -47.81 29.80 23.58
CA ILE A 6 -48.04 28.78 22.51
C ILE A 6 -46.89 27.76 22.51
N ALA A 7 -47.31 26.50 22.61
CA ALA A 7 -46.52 25.29 22.58
C ALA A 7 -45.85 25.02 21.23
N GLY A 8 -44.83 24.18 21.25
CA GLY A 8 -44.51 23.31 20.12
C GLY A 8 -43.07 23.37 19.63
N TRP A 9 -42.15 22.71 20.34
CA TRP A 9 -40.93 22.16 19.74
C TRP A 9 -40.71 20.76 20.31
N LEU A 10 -41.39 19.78 19.70
CA LEU A 10 -41.08 18.36 19.82
C LEU A 10 -40.58 17.89 18.45
N LEU A 11 -39.51 17.11 18.48
CA LEU A 11 -38.94 16.28 17.40
C LEU A 11 -38.12 17.00 16.31
N ALA A 12 -36.85 17.27 16.66
CA ALA A 12 -35.74 17.13 15.72
C ALA A 12 -34.92 15.89 16.14
N GLY A 13 -35.47 14.71 15.88
CA GLY A 13 -34.81 13.42 16.10
C GLY A 13 -34.26 12.87 14.79
N ALA A 14 -32.94 12.67 14.77
CA ALA A 14 -32.14 11.74 13.97
C ALA A 14 -32.32 11.71 12.44
N LEU A 15 -31.23 12.00 11.73
CA LEU A 15 -30.59 11.12 10.73
C LEU A 15 -29.28 11.78 10.26
N ALA A 16 -28.35 11.99 11.20
CA ALA A 16 -26.94 11.99 10.81
C ALA A 16 -26.54 10.51 10.78
N GLY A 17 -26.38 9.95 9.58
CA GLY A 17 -25.77 8.64 9.42
C GLY A 17 -24.37 8.71 10.05
N GLN A 18 -24.25 8.25 11.29
CA GLN A 18 -22.95 8.08 11.93
C GLN A 18 -22.25 7.01 11.12
N ALA A 19 -21.06 7.32 10.59
CA ALA A 19 -20.21 6.29 9.99
C ALA A 19 -20.09 5.16 11.00
N GLN A 20 -20.61 4.00 10.64
CA GLN A 20 -20.70 2.86 11.53
C GLN A 20 -19.40 2.08 11.37
N ALA A 21 -18.77 1.70 12.49
CA ALA A 21 -17.54 0.92 12.44
C ALA A 21 -17.75 -0.31 11.55
N ALA A 22 -16.90 -0.49 10.54
CA ALA A 22 -17.05 -1.59 9.60
C ALA A 22 -16.19 -2.76 10.08
N PRO A 23 -16.78 -3.86 10.56
CA PRO A 23 -16.01 -4.98 11.05
C PRO A 23 -15.19 -5.60 9.90
N VAL A 24 -13.96 -6.00 10.21
CA VAL A 24 -13.21 -6.91 9.34
C VAL A 24 -13.95 -8.24 9.37
N GLN A 25 -14.53 -8.59 8.23
CA GLN A 25 -15.22 -9.86 8.00
C GLN A 25 -14.17 -10.95 7.77
N ASP A 26 -14.41 -12.12 8.33
CA ASP A 26 -13.59 -13.31 8.10
C ASP A 26 -14.45 -14.34 7.36
N PHE A 27 -14.04 -14.66 6.14
CA PHE A 27 -14.71 -15.67 5.31
C PHE A 27 -14.02 -17.04 5.39
N GLY A 28 -13.22 -17.28 6.42
CA GLY A 28 -12.54 -18.54 6.71
C GLY A 28 -11.03 -18.49 6.48
N GLU A 29 -10.39 -17.34 6.70
CA GLU A 29 -8.96 -17.13 6.42
C GLU A 29 -8.09 -18.16 7.17
N PRO A 30 -7.44 -19.10 6.46
CA PRO A 30 -6.72 -20.21 7.10
C PRO A 30 -5.52 -19.75 7.95
N ASN A 31 -4.92 -18.60 7.63
CA ASN A 31 -3.75 -18.09 8.35
C ASN A 31 -4.10 -17.06 9.44
N LEU A 32 -5.38 -16.84 9.76
CA LEU A 32 -5.80 -15.84 10.75
C LEU A 32 -5.21 -16.10 12.13
N SER A 33 -5.30 -17.34 12.64
CA SER A 33 -4.75 -17.70 13.95
C SER A 33 -3.22 -17.59 13.97
N ARG A 34 -2.55 -17.89 12.86
CA ARG A 34 -1.10 -17.71 12.72
C ARG A 34 -0.72 -16.24 12.81
N LEU A 35 -1.40 -15.37 12.06
CA LEU A 35 -1.18 -13.92 12.12
C LEU A 35 -1.41 -13.39 13.53
N ALA A 36 -2.49 -13.80 14.20
CA ALA A 36 -2.79 -13.42 15.57
C ALA A 36 -1.66 -13.88 16.52
N ALA A 37 -1.16 -15.10 16.39
CA ALA A 37 -0.05 -15.61 17.21
C ALA A 37 1.24 -14.82 16.96
N ARG A 38 1.58 -14.54 15.71
CA ARG A 38 2.78 -13.75 15.32
C ARG A 38 2.76 -12.35 15.93
N LEU A 39 1.61 -11.68 15.95
CA LEU A 39 1.44 -10.37 16.61
C LEU A 39 1.51 -10.45 18.14
N SER A 40 1.20 -11.61 18.74
CA SER A 40 1.25 -11.83 20.19
C SER A 40 2.65 -12.04 20.74
N LEU A 41 3.53 -12.63 19.93
CA LEU A 41 4.82 -13.14 20.35
C LEU A 41 5.93 -12.10 20.20
N GLN A 42 5.62 -10.80 20.22
CA GLN A 42 6.56 -9.68 20.03
C GLN A 42 7.53 -9.48 21.23
N ALA A 43 8.02 -10.57 21.84
CA ALA A 43 9.09 -10.55 22.82
C ALA A 43 10.46 -10.45 22.13
N ASP A 44 11.49 -10.15 22.91
CA ASP A 44 12.88 -10.06 22.43
C ASP A 44 13.30 -11.36 21.71
N ALA A 45 13.89 -11.22 20.51
CA ALA A 45 14.37 -12.26 19.59
C ALA A 45 13.40 -12.82 18.52
N GLN A 46 12.17 -12.33 18.39
CA GLN A 46 11.28 -12.74 17.30
C GLN A 46 11.48 -11.92 16.01
N GLN A 47 11.41 -12.58 14.85
CA GLN A 47 11.39 -11.90 13.54
C GLN A 47 10.19 -10.95 13.48
N PRO A 48 10.34 -9.75 12.90
CA PRO A 48 9.25 -8.79 12.83
C PRO A 48 8.05 -9.36 12.08
N VAL A 49 6.86 -8.92 12.45
CA VAL A 49 5.64 -9.20 11.70
C VAL A 49 5.63 -8.30 10.48
N ARG A 50 5.59 -8.92 9.29
CA ARG A 50 5.71 -8.22 8.02
C ARG A 50 4.35 -8.13 7.34
N ILE A 51 3.99 -6.92 6.92
CA ILE A 51 2.75 -6.65 6.21
C ILE A 51 3.10 -6.01 4.88
N ILE A 52 2.46 -6.44 3.79
CA ILE A 52 2.58 -5.77 2.49
C ILE A 52 1.20 -5.30 2.07
N GLN A 53 1.04 -4.01 1.87
CA GLN A 53 -0.16 -3.45 1.25
C GLN A 53 0.13 -3.09 -0.21
N PHE A 54 -0.54 -3.80 -1.12
CA PHE A 54 -0.59 -3.45 -2.53
C PHE A 54 -1.84 -2.63 -2.81
N GLY A 55 -1.70 -1.58 -3.62
CA GLY A 55 -2.88 -0.82 -4.03
C GLY A 55 -2.65 0.28 -5.03
N ASP A 56 -3.67 1.10 -5.16
CA ASP A 56 -3.71 2.25 -6.07
C ASP A 56 -3.18 3.54 -5.41
N SER A 57 -3.71 4.70 -5.83
CA SER A 57 -3.35 6.02 -5.28
C SER A 57 -3.65 6.16 -3.79
N HIS A 58 -4.64 5.43 -3.23
CA HIS A 58 -4.93 5.48 -1.80
C HIS A 58 -3.78 4.90 -0.97
N THR A 59 -3.17 3.81 -1.47
CA THR A 59 -1.97 3.20 -0.89
C THR A 59 -0.74 4.08 -1.17
N ALA A 60 -0.59 4.57 -2.40
CA ALA A 60 0.57 5.37 -2.81
C ALA A 60 0.70 6.74 -2.10
N ALA A 61 -0.40 7.27 -1.56
CA ALA A 61 -0.40 8.47 -0.72
C ALA A 61 0.16 8.22 0.69
N ASP A 62 0.15 6.95 1.13
CA ASP A 62 0.65 6.47 2.41
C ASP A 62 0.08 7.20 3.64
N TYR A 63 -1.15 7.69 3.53
CA TYR A 63 -1.90 8.18 4.69
C TYR A 63 -2.69 7.06 5.35
N LEU A 64 -3.38 6.21 4.57
CA LEU A 64 -4.09 5.04 5.12
C LEU A 64 -3.09 4.00 5.66
N SER A 65 -2.21 3.50 4.80
CA SER A 65 -1.18 2.52 5.16
C SER A 65 -0.17 3.07 6.17
N GLY A 66 0.14 4.36 6.09
CA GLY A 66 1.05 5.02 7.03
C GLY A 66 0.46 5.14 8.43
N GLU A 67 -0.82 5.49 8.56
CA GLU A 67 -1.50 5.51 9.86
C GLU A 67 -1.69 4.09 10.40
N LEU A 68 -2.12 3.13 9.58
CA LEU A 68 -2.22 1.72 9.99
C LEU A 68 -0.87 1.20 10.51
N ARG A 69 0.23 1.52 9.83
CA ARG A 69 1.59 1.23 10.28
C ARG A 69 1.87 1.87 11.63
N ALA A 70 1.58 3.16 11.80
CA ALA A 70 1.82 3.88 13.05
C ALA A 70 1.07 3.24 14.24
N ARG A 71 -0.21 2.87 14.05
CA ARG A 71 -1.01 2.19 15.08
C ARG A 71 -0.45 0.82 15.45
N LEU A 72 -0.09 0.02 14.46
CA LEU A 72 0.49 -1.30 14.67
C LEU A 72 1.86 -1.22 15.35
N GLN A 73 2.73 -0.30 14.92
CA GLN A 73 4.05 -0.12 15.50
C GLN A 73 3.99 0.44 16.93
N ALA A 74 3.06 1.35 17.20
CA ALA A 74 2.84 1.86 18.56
C ALA A 74 2.42 0.74 19.53
N ARG A 75 1.67 -0.26 19.04
CA ARG A 75 1.19 -1.37 19.86
C ARG A 75 2.18 -2.53 19.98
N PHE A 76 2.83 -2.90 18.88
CA PHE A 76 3.60 -4.15 18.77
C PHE A 76 5.11 -3.93 18.62
N GLY A 77 5.56 -2.68 18.55
CA GLY A 77 6.96 -2.31 18.31
C GLY A 77 7.21 -1.85 16.87
N ASP A 78 8.14 -0.91 16.73
CA ASP A 78 8.59 -0.39 15.43
C ASP A 78 9.75 -1.23 14.90
N ALA A 79 9.49 -2.06 13.88
CA ALA A 79 10.51 -2.84 13.19
C ALA A 79 11.01 -2.18 11.90
N GLY A 80 10.67 -0.92 11.64
CA GLY A 80 11.28 -0.12 10.58
C GLY A 80 10.32 0.51 9.57
N ILE A 81 10.90 1.09 8.51
CA ILE A 81 10.21 1.84 7.46
C ILE A 81 9.50 0.88 6.50
N GLY A 82 10.11 -0.28 6.24
CA GLY A 82 9.66 -1.22 5.23
C GLY A 82 10.21 -0.92 3.84
N TRP A 83 9.44 -1.25 2.83
CA TRP A 83 9.81 -1.08 1.43
C TRP A 83 9.73 0.37 0.97
N LEU A 84 10.73 0.81 0.19
CA LEU A 84 10.75 2.07 -0.54
C LEU A 84 11.04 1.84 -2.02
N PRO A 85 10.48 2.66 -2.93
CA PRO A 85 10.82 2.61 -4.35
C PRO A 85 12.29 2.96 -4.59
N PRO A 86 12.87 2.57 -5.74
CA PRO A 86 14.30 2.79 -6.03
C PRO A 86 14.68 4.27 -6.11
N LEU A 87 13.74 5.14 -6.48
CA LEU A 87 13.89 6.59 -6.54
C LEU A 87 12.60 7.26 -6.03
N ASN A 88 12.63 8.59 -5.86
CA ASN A 88 11.42 9.35 -5.60
C ASN A 88 10.41 9.18 -6.75
N VAL A 89 9.20 8.72 -6.44
CA VAL A 89 8.12 8.58 -7.42
C VAL A 89 7.22 9.81 -7.36
N PRO A 90 7.11 10.63 -8.42
CA PRO A 90 6.31 11.85 -8.39
C PRO A 90 4.84 11.58 -8.02
N GLY A 91 4.32 12.37 -7.08
CA GLY A 91 2.94 12.27 -6.60
C GLY A 91 2.69 11.12 -5.61
N GLN A 92 3.73 10.41 -5.17
CA GLN A 92 3.63 9.39 -4.12
C GLN A 92 4.40 9.82 -2.88
N ARG A 93 4.12 9.16 -1.76
CA ARG A 93 4.68 9.50 -0.46
C ARG A 93 4.98 8.23 0.32
N ASN A 94 6.01 8.29 1.17
CA ASN A 94 6.15 7.40 2.31
C ASN A 94 6.19 8.25 3.60
N ALA A 95 5.48 7.79 4.63
CA ALA A 95 5.30 8.48 5.90
C ALA A 95 6.55 8.47 6.79
N LEU A 96 7.47 7.52 6.60
CA LEU A 96 8.66 7.34 7.43
C LEU A 96 9.98 7.53 6.66
N GLY A 97 9.99 7.26 5.35
CA GLY A 97 11.18 7.32 4.50
C GLY A 97 11.14 8.40 3.41
N LEU A 98 12.33 8.77 2.95
CA LEU A 98 12.56 9.66 1.81
C LEU A 98 13.69 9.08 0.96
N VAL A 99 13.47 9.04 -0.36
CA VAL A 99 14.50 8.72 -1.35
C VAL A 99 14.71 9.97 -2.20
N ARG A 100 15.97 10.39 -2.39
CA ARG A 100 16.35 11.48 -3.29
C ARG A 100 17.36 10.95 -4.29
N SER A 101 17.35 11.48 -5.51
CA SER A 101 18.27 11.02 -6.54
C SER A 101 18.71 12.16 -7.44
N GLU A 102 19.97 12.11 -7.89
CA GLU A 102 20.56 13.02 -8.86
C GLU A 102 21.28 12.23 -9.95
N GLY A 103 20.99 12.50 -11.22
CA GLY A 103 21.58 11.77 -12.34
C GLY A 103 21.03 10.35 -12.53
N TRP A 104 19.84 10.06 -11.99
CA TRP A 104 19.11 8.81 -12.19
C TRP A 104 17.80 9.06 -12.95
N SER A 105 17.38 8.11 -13.77
CA SER A 105 16.06 8.07 -14.39
C SER A 105 15.18 7.01 -13.73
N LEU A 106 13.87 7.29 -13.66
CA LEU A 106 12.87 6.37 -13.14
C LEU A 106 12.04 5.83 -14.30
N ARG A 107 12.07 4.52 -14.52
CA ARG A 107 11.08 3.82 -15.36
C ARG A 107 9.92 3.34 -14.50
N ASN A 108 8.72 3.38 -15.06
CA ASN A 108 7.46 3.10 -14.40
C ASN A 108 6.60 2.17 -15.25
N SER A 109 6.25 1.01 -14.70
CA SER A 109 5.44 -0.04 -15.33
C SER A 109 4.07 0.40 -15.83
N ARG A 110 3.57 1.60 -15.51
CA ARG A 110 2.34 2.15 -16.10
C ARG A 110 2.54 2.73 -17.50
N ARG A 111 3.75 3.13 -17.86
CA ARG A 111 4.01 3.98 -19.05
C ARG A 111 5.22 3.51 -19.86
N ASP A 112 6.20 2.93 -19.21
CA ASP A 112 7.42 2.45 -19.83
C ASP A 112 7.37 0.93 -20.00
N ASP A 113 8.11 0.43 -20.98
CA ASP A 113 8.25 -1.00 -21.24
C ASP A 113 9.58 -1.52 -20.67
N ASP A 114 9.48 -2.58 -19.87
CA ASP A 114 10.60 -3.38 -19.40
C ASP A 114 10.06 -4.81 -19.20
N PRO A 115 10.76 -5.85 -19.69
CA PRO A 115 10.27 -7.22 -19.56
C PRO A 115 10.27 -7.71 -18.11
N ASP A 116 10.98 -7.04 -17.20
CA ASP A 116 11.16 -7.50 -15.83
C ASP A 116 11.14 -6.36 -14.81
N PHE A 117 10.02 -5.65 -14.71
CA PHE A 117 9.78 -4.73 -13.60
C PHE A 117 9.76 -5.46 -12.24
N PRO A 118 10.47 -4.96 -11.22
CA PRO A 118 10.51 -5.54 -9.88
C PRO A 118 9.25 -5.22 -9.07
N LEU A 119 9.21 -5.67 -7.81
CA LEU A 119 8.16 -5.33 -6.86
C LEU A 119 7.91 -3.81 -6.84
N GLY A 120 6.64 -3.41 -6.97
CA GLY A 120 6.24 -2.00 -7.02
C GLY A 120 6.30 -1.37 -8.41
N GLY A 121 6.92 -2.04 -9.40
CA GLY A 121 6.80 -1.62 -10.79
C GLY A 121 7.65 -0.41 -11.18
N TYR A 122 8.78 -0.20 -10.51
CA TYR A 122 9.69 0.91 -10.75
C TYR A 122 11.14 0.43 -10.92
N ILE A 123 11.88 1.06 -11.84
CA ILE A 123 13.31 0.80 -12.03
C ILE A 123 14.06 2.12 -11.99
N GLY A 124 15.07 2.22 -11.14
CA GLY A 124 16.05 3.31 -11.16
C GLY A 124 17.25 2.95 -12.03
N ALA A 125 17.61 3.80 -12.99
CA ALA A 125 18.78 3.62 -13.83
C ALA A 125 19.70 4.86 -13.82
N ALA A 126 20.97 4.68 -13.48
CA ALA A 126 21.96 5.75 -13.50
C ALA A 126 22.16 6.27 -14.94
N GLN A 127 22.23 7.59 -15.10
CA GLN A 127 22.37 8.27 -16.40
C GLN A 127 23.77 8.83 -16.64
N ARG A 128 24.59 8.92 -15.58
CA ARG A 128 25.97 9.42 -15.65
C ARG A 128 26.84 8.82 -14.54
N PRO A 129 28.17 8.73 -14.74
CA PRO A 129 29.10 8.52 -13.63
C PRO A 129 28.92 9.59 -12.55
N GLY A 130 29.05 9.18 -11.29
CA GLY A 130 28.80 10.01 -10.12
C GLY A 130 27.32 10.28 -9.82
N ALA A 131 26.37 9.61 -10.49
CA ALA A 131 24.96 9.69 -10.12
C ALA A 131 24.73 9.16 -8.70
N LEU A 132 23.83 9.80 -7.96
CA LEU A 132 23.63 9.58 -6.53
C LEU A 132 22.18 9.26 -6.20
N VAL A 133 21.97 8.32 -5.27
CA VAL A 133 20.70 8.11 -4.56
C VAL A 133 20.96 8.25 -3.07
N SER A 134 20.15 9.03 -2.35
CA SER A 134 20.19 9.13 -0.90
C SER A 134 18.89 8.59 -0.31
N VAL A 135 19.01 7.74 0.70
CA VAL A 135 17.89 7.17 1.44
C VAL A 135 17.98 7.62 2.89
N GLN A 136 16.89 8.19 3.40
CA GLN A 136 16.85 8.73 4.76
C GLN A 136 15.51 8.46 5.45
N ALA A 137 15.55 8.34 6.78
CA ALA A 137 14.35 8.44 7.59
C ALA A 137 13.88 9.91 7.68
N ARG A 138 12.59 10.11 7.92
CA ARG A 138 12.01 11.44 8.19
C ARG A 138 12.26 11.87 9.64
N ALA A 139 12.16 10.94 10.57
CA ALA A 139 12.55 11.14 11.96
C ALA A 139 14.04 10.79 12.11
N ALA A 140 14.75 11.52 12.97
CA ALA A 140 16.13 11.20 13.29
C ALA A 140 16.18 9.83 13.99
N ASP A 141 17.02 8.93 13.46
CA ASP A 141 17.21 7.60 14.00
C ASP A 141 18.68 7.19 13.82
N ASN A 142 19.38 6.97 14.93
CA ASN A 142 20.80 6.60 14.95
C ASN A 142 21.02 5.08 15.06
N SER A 143 19.95 4.28 14.99
CA SER A 143 20.04 2.82 15.03
C SER A 143 20.72 2.24 13.79
N LEU A 144 21.17 1.00 13.91
CA LEU A 144 21.65 0.20 12.79
C LEU A 144 20.47 -0.51 12.12
N TRP A 145 20.37 -0.34 10.81
CA TRP A 145 19.30 -0.89 10.00
C TRP A 145 19.80 -2.09 9.20
N ARG A 146 18.95 -3.10 9.07
CA ARG A 146 19.07 -4.10 8.02
C ARG A 146 18.52 -3.46 6.74
N VAL A 147 19.43 -3.14 5.82
CA VAL A 147 19.12 -2.58 4.51
C VAL A 147 19.28 -3.65 3.47
N ARG A 148 18.23 -3.91 2.71
CA ARG A 148 18.29 -4.76 1.52
C ARG A 148 18.02 -3.91 0.29
N VAL A 149 18.83 -4.10 -0.74
CA VAL A 149 18.71 -3.40 -2.02
C VAL A 149 18.49 -4.43 -3.12
N TRP A 150 17.48 -4.21 -3.95
CA TRP A 150 17.29 -5.02 -5.15
C TRP A 150 18.08 -4.43 -6.31
N LEU A 151 19.01 -5.21 -6.86
CA LEU A 151 19.91 -4.84 -7.95
C LEU A 151 19.72 -5.77 -9.14
N ARG A 152 19.82 -5.22 -10.36
CA ARG A 152 19.92 -5.97 -11.61
C ARG A 152 21.08 -5.42 -12.43
N GLN A 153 21.98 -6.26 -12.91
CA GLN A 153 23.13 -5.81 -13.72
C GLN A 153 23.47 -6.78 -14.85
N ALA A 154 24.05 -6.23 -15.93
CA ALA A 154 24.42 -6.96 -17.13
C ALA A 154 25.89 -7.42 -17.15
N SER A 155 26.72 -6.92 -16.24
CA SER A 155 28.16 -7.23 -16.19
C SER A 155 28.63 -7.34 -14.74
N ASP A 156 29.48 -8.31 -14.44
CA ASP A 156 30.07 -8.50 -13.09
C ASP A 156 31.07 -7.40 -12.73
N ALA A 157 31.51 -6.62 -13.72
CA ALA A 157 32.34 -5.45 -13.49
C ALA A 157 31.55 -4.27 -12.90
N ALA A 158 30.23 -4.23 -13.08
CA ALA A 158 29.37 -3.16 -12.61
C ALA A 158 29.18 -3.21 -11.08
N SER A 159 29.15 -2.05 -10.43
CA SER A 159 28.88 -1.94 -9.00
C SER A 159 28.38 -0.56 -8.62
N LEU A 160 27.79 -0.45 -7.44
CA LEU A 160 27.53 0.82 -6.76
C LEU A 160 28.44 0.96 -5.55
N THR A 161 28.72 2.19 -5.15
CA THR A 161 29.37 2.51 -3.89
C THR A 161 28.31 2.96 -2.88
N VAL A 162 28.21 2.28 -1.74
CA VAL A 162 27.35 2.67 -0.61
C VAL A 162 28.16 3.35 0.48
N ASP A 163 27.64 4.44 1.05
CA ASP A 163 28.24 5.13 2.20
C ASP A 163 27.16 5.63 3.17
N ASP A 164 27.28 5.28 4.44
CA ASP A 164 26.41 5.68 5.56
C ASP A 164 27.15 6.56 6.60
N GLY A 165 28.29 7.14 6.21
CA GLY A 165 29.17 7.92 7.08
C GLY A 165 30.28 7.10 7.74
N ASN A 166 30.32 5.78 7.54
CA ASN A 166 31.40 4.90 8.04
C ASN A 166 32.37 4.45 6.94
N GLY A 167 32.38 5.16 5.82
CA GLY A 167 33.29 4.93 4.69
C GLY A 167 32.64 4.14 3.55
N PRO A 168 33.12 4.37 2.31
CA PRO A 168 32.54 3.79 1.12
C PRO A 168 32.77 2.28 1.04
N ARG A 169 31.72 1.55 0.68
CA ARG A 169 31.73 0.09 0.45
C ARG A 169 31.19 -0.22 -0.94
N ARG A 170 31.76 -1.19 -1.64
CA ARG A 170 31.26 -1.64 -2.95
C ARG A 170 30.12 -2.63 -2.77
N ILE A 171 29.06 -2.49 -3.56
CA ILE A 171 27.92 -3.41 -3.62
C ILE A 171 27.63 -3.76 -5.09
N GLN A 172 27.29 -5.02 -5.34
CA GLN A 172 27.02 -5.53 -6.69
C GLN A 172 26.14 -6.79 -6.62
N ALA A 173 25.53 -7.12 -7.75
CA ALA A 173 24.83 -8.37 -8.02
C ALA A 173 25.62 -9.20 -9.05
N ALA A 174 25.33 -10.50 -9.18
CA ALA A 174 25.84 -11.31 -10.28
C ALA A 174 25.17 -10.91 -11.61
N ALA A 175 25.95 -10.82 -12.67
CA ALA A 175 25.48 -10.49 -14.00
C ALA A 175 24.51 -11.53 -14.57
N GLY A 176 23.49 -11.07 -15.28
CA GLY A 176 22.57 -11.94 -16.04
C GLY A 176 21.63 -12.80 -15.19
N ALA A 177 21.70 -12.72 -13.86
CA ALA A 177 20.86 -13.49 -12.94
C ALA A 177 19.50 -12.83 -12.63
N GLY A 178 19.15 -11.75 -13.33
CA GLY A 178 17.95 -10.95 -13.06
C GLY A 178 18.08 -10.12 -11.77
N TRP A 179 16.95 -9.84 -11.13
CA TRP A 179 16.93 -9.11 -9.85
C TRP A 179 17.50 -9.95 -8.70
N GLN A 180 18.42 -9.36 -7.96
CA GLN A 180 19.04 -9.96 -6.79
C GLN A 180 19.00 -9.02 -5.59
N ARG A 181 18.89 -9.60 -4.40
CA ARG A 181 18.83 -8.87 -3.14
C ARG A 181 20.20 -8.85 -2.47
N VAL A 182 20.75 -7.65 -2.27
CA VAL A 182 21.98 -7.44 -1.50
C VAL A 182 21.60 -6.92 -0.11
N GLU A 183 22.00 -7.62 0.94
CA GLU A 183 21.76 -7.22 2.34
C GLU A 183 23.01 -6.62 2.97
N MET A 184 22.82 -5.57 3.76
CA MET A 184 23.86 -4.87 4.51
C MET A 184 23.31 -4.27 5.80
N LYS A 185 24.21 -3.96 6.73
CA LYS A 185 23.88 -3.18 7.93
C LYS A 185 24.39 -1.75 7.78
N LEU A 186 23.49 -0.78 7.78
CA LEU A 186 23.79 0.65 7.56
C LEU A 186 23.11 1.53 8.61
N LYS A 187 23.65 2.72 8.84
CA LYS A 187 22.89 3.83 9.43
C LYS A 187 22.10 4.58 8.37
N LEU A 188 21.04 5.29 8.79
CA LEU A 188 20.35 6.27 7.95
C LEU A 188 20.84 7.69 8.33
N PRO A 189 21.06 8.60 7.37
CA PRO A 189 20.97 8.38 5.92
C PRO A 189 22.16 7.58 5.37
N PHE A 190 21.95 6.90 4.24
CA PHE A 190 23.03 6.40 3.39
C PHE A 190 22.88 6.91 1.96
N THR A 191 23.97 6.83 1.20
CA THR A 191 24.01 7.15 -0.23
C THR A 191 24.48 5.95 -1.05
N LEU A 192 23.94 5.81 -2.26
CA LEU A 192 24.44 4.95 -3.31
C LEU A 192 24.97 5.82 -4.46
N ARG A 193 26.20 5.54 -4.92
CA ARG A 193 26.84 6.24 -6.03
C ARG A 193 27.15 5.27 -7.16
N ALA A 194 26.81 5.66 -8.39
CA ALA A 194 27.21 4.96 -9.61
C ALA A 194 28.55 5.51 -10.10
N ASP A 195 29.66 4.87 -9.75
CA ASP A 195 31.00 5.39 -10.01
C ASP A 195 31.40 5.34 -11.49
N SER A 196 30.82 4.40 -12.24
CA SER A 196 31.02 4.20 -13.66
C SER A 196 29.73 3.71 -14.32
N LEU A 197 29.71 3.68 -15.65
CA LEU A 197 28.63 3.08 -16.44
C LEU A 197 29.17 1.93 -17.30
N PRO A 198 28.38 0.87 -17.56
CA PRO A 198 27.03 0.63 -17.03
C PRO A 198 27.04 0.37 -15.52
N ALA A 199 26.04 0.89 -14.81
CA ALA A 199 25.86 0.67 -13.37
C ALA A 199 24.69 -0.29 -13.11
N PRO A 200 24.64 -0.95 -11.93
CA PRO A 200 23.48 -1.74 -11.53
C PRO A 200 22.21 -0.89 -11.48
N GLU A 201 21.10 -1.45 -11.98
CA GLU A 201 19.77 -0.86 -11.85
C GLU A 201 19.20 -1.14 -10.45
N LEU A 202 18.38 -0.22 -9.95
CA LEU A 202 17.76 -0.29 -8.63
C LEU A 202 16.29 -0.71 -8.74
N GLY A 203 15.87 -1.69 -7.94
CA GLY A 203 14.50 -2.18 -7.87
C GLY A 203 13.75 -1.81 -6.59
N GLY A 204 14.42 -1.14 -5.66
CA GLY A 204 13.85 -0.68 -4.39
C GLY A 204 14.72 -1.06 -3.19
N PHE A 205 14.26 -0.63 -2.02
CA PHE A 205 14.92 -0.82 -0.75
C PHE A 205 13.97 -1.51 0.23
N GLU A 206 14.50 -2.35 1.11
CA GLU A 206 13.80 -2.85 2.30
C GLU A 206 14.57 -2.37 3.53
N LEU A 207 13.93 -1.60 4.39
CA LEU A 207 14.54 -0.95 5.55
C LEU A 207 13.89 -1.45 6.85
N GLU A 208 14.57 -2.39 7.50
CA GLU A 208 14.11 -2.99 8.76
C GLU A 208 15.08 -2.63 9.89
N LYS A 209 14.54 -2.38 11.09
CA LYS A 209 15.34 -2.27 12.31
C LYS A 209 15.79 -3.67 12.75
N LEU A 210 16.88 -3.73 13.51
CA LEU A 210 17.31 -4.96 14.18
C LEU A 210 16.56 -5.16 15.51
N ALA A 211 15.23 -5.04 15.47
CA ALA A 211 14.34 -5.10 16.62
C ALA A 211 13.07 -5.91 16.28
N PRO A 212 12.42 -6.55 17.27
CA PRO A 212 11.06 -7.05 17.08
C PRO A 212 10.12 -5.88 16.79
N GLY A 213 8.99 -6.18 16.19
CA GLY A 213 7.95 -5.19 15.89
C GLY A 213 7.15 -5.54 14.66
N VAL A 214 6.46 -4.52 14.14
CA VAL A 214 5.75 -4.57 12.87
C VAL A 214 6.48 -3.72 11.84
N VAL A 215 6.54 -4.22 10.61
CA VAL A 215 6.90 -3.44 9.43
C VAL A 215 5.78 -3.57 8.39
N LEU A 216 5.39 -2.45 7.79
CA LEU A 216 4.35 -2.40 6.78
C LEU A 216 4.90 -1.73 5.52
N ASP A 217 4.99 -2.52 4.46
CA ASP A 217 5.38 -2.09 3.12
C ASP A 217 4.17 -1.49 2.42
N SER A 218 4.26 -0.22 1.99
CA SER A 218 3.22 0.42 1.17
C SER A 218 3.64 0.42 -0.30
N VAL A 219 3.10 -0.54 -1.06
CA VAL A 219 3.41 -0.79 -2.47
C VAL A 219 2.25 -0.28 -3.33
N GLY A 220 2.13 1.05 -3.41
CA GLY A 220 1.09 1.74 -4.15
C GLY A 220 1.53 2.24 -5.53
N SER A 221 0.59 2.38 -6.46
CA SER A 221 0.83 3.09 -7.72
C SER A 221 -0.35 3.97 -8.09
N ASN A 222 -0.08 5.26 -8.32
CA ASN A 222 -1.12 6.25 -8.62
C ASN A 222 -1.92 5.86 -9.86
N GLY A 223 -3.25 5.80 -9.70
CA GLY A 223 -4.19 5.46 -10.76
C GLY A 223 -4.12 4.01 -11.25
N ALA A 224 -3.44 3.13 -10.52
CA ALA A 224 -3.29 1.73 -10.90
C ALA A 224 -4.56 0.93 -10.69
N GLU A 225 -4.83 0.05 -11.64
CA GLU A 225 -5.72 -1.09 -11.51
C GLU A 225 -4.87 -2.31 -11.18
N LEU A 226 -5.48 -3.36 -10.61
CA LEU A 226 -4.78 -4.58 -10.24
C LEU A 226 -4.11 -5.27 -11.45
N ALA A 227 -4.66 -5.09 -12.66
CA ALA A 227 -4.08 -5.62 -13.90
C ALA A 227 -2.64 -5.13 -14.17
N LEU A 228 -2.20 -4.05 -13.52
CA LEU A 228 -0.81 -3.57 -13.59
C LEU A 228 0.21 -4.63 -13.18
N TRP A 229 -0.15 -5.57 -12.30
CA TRP A 229 0.73 -6.69 -11.92
C TRP A 229 1.17 -7.54 -13.11
N ARG A 230 0.36 -7.63 -14.18
CA ARG A 230 0.72 -8.36 -15.41
C ARG A 230 1.88 -7.71 -16.17
N ARG A 231 2.13 -6.42 -15.93
CA ARG A 231 3.29 -5.70 -16.49
C ARG A 231 4.55 -5.87 -15.64
N TRP A 232 4.44 -6.47 -14.47
CA TRP A 232 5.60 -6.82 -13.65
C TRP A 232 6.12 -8.18 -14.13
N GLY A 233 7.43 -8.32 -14.32
CA GLY A 233 7.98 -9.53 -14.94
C GLY A 233 8.00 -10.75 -14.02
N GLY A 234 8.38 -11.91 -14.53
CA GLY A 234 8.22 -13.19 -13.82
C GLY A 234 8.94 -13.30 -12.46
N ILE A 235 9.88 -12.40 -12.13
CA ILE A 235 10.69 -12.47 -10.91
C ILE A 235 10.07 -11.68 -9.74
N TRP A 236 9.16 -10.72 -9.96
CA TRP A 236 8.64 -9.89 -8.86
C TRP A 236 7.95 -10.72 -7.76
N GLY A 237 7.30 -11.84 -8.13
CA GLY A 237 6.72 -12.79 -7.18
C GLY A 237 7.76 -13.39 -6.22
N ARG A 238 9.00 -13.61 -6.67
CA ARG A 238 10.11 -14.04 -5.81
C ARG A 238 10.55 -12.93 -4.85
N GLN A 239 10.47 -11.67 -5.26
CA GLN A 239 10.73 -10.54 -4.34
C GLN A 239 9.67 -10.50 -3.25
N MET A 240 8.40 -10.67 -3.62
CA MET A 240 7.30 -10.80 -2.66
C MET A 240 7.51 -11.99 -1.71
N ALA A 241 7.87 -13.17 -2.23
CA ALA A 241 8.19 -14.34 -1.40
C ALA A 241 9.36 -14.06 -0.44
N ALA A 242 10.40 -13.38 -0.90
CA ALA A 242 11.56 -13.03 -0.09
C ALA A 242 11.27 -12.02 1.02
N ARG A 243 10.14 -11.30 0.95
CA ARG A 243 9.65 -10.46 2.05
C ARG A 243 9.09 -11.29 3.20
N ASP A 244 8.68 -12.55 3.00
CA ASP A 244 8.18 -13.42 4.06
C ASP A 244 7.07 -12.74 4.91
N ALA A 245 6.05 -12.23 4.22
CA ALA A 245 4.98 -11.47 4.85
C ALA A 245 4.01 -12.38 5.63
N ASP A 246 3.53 -11.89 6.77
CA ASP A 246 2.49 -12.53 7.59
C ASP A 246 1.09 -12.08 7.19
N LEU A 247 0.96 -10.90 6.56
CA LEU A 247 -0.29 -10.35 6.03
C LEU A 247 -0.05 -9.64 4.69
N VAL A 248 -0.88 -9.95 3.70
CA VAL A 248 -0.96 -9.21 2.44
C VAL A 248 -2.30 -8.49 2.35
N ILE A 249 -2.26 -7.18 2.16
CA ILE A 249 -3.44 -6.32 1.98
C ILE A 249 -3.55 -5.97 0.49
N LEU A 250 -4.72 -6.20 -0.10
CA LEU A 250 -5.04 -5.81 -1.47
C LEU A 250 -6.05 -4.65 -1.43
N ALA A 251 -5.69 -3.49 -1.98
CA ALA A 251 -6.47 -2.25 -1.92
C ALA A 251 -6.56 -1.58 -3.30
N TYR A 252 -7.38 -2.17 -4.17
CA TYR A 252 -7.66 -1.73 -5.55
C TYR A 252 -9.18 -1.59 -5.76
N GLY A 253 -9.62 -1.32 -6.98
CA GLY A 253 -11.03 -1.25 -7.37
C GLY A 253 -11.53 0.16 -7.62
N THR A 254 -10.87 1.20 -7.08
CA THR A 254 -11.25 2.59 -7.36
C THR A 254 -11.09 2.92 -8.84
N ASN A 255 -9.97 2.56 -9.47
CA ASN A 255 -9.74 2.90 -10.87
C ASN A 255 -10.59 2.01 -11.81
N GLU A 256 -10.69 0.72 -11.50
CA GLU A 256 -11.53 -0.24 -12.22
C GLU A 256 -13.00 0.24 -12.25
N ALA A 257 -13.51 0.76 -11.13
CA ALA A 257 -14.87 1.30 -11.05
C ALA A 257 -15.14 2.49 -11.99
N PHE A 258 -14.09 3.25 -12.35
CA PHE A 258 -14.21 4.41 -13.22
C PHE A 258 -14.19 4.08 -14.71
N ASP A 259 -13.80 2.85 -15.09
CA ASP A 259 -13.88 2.37 -16.47
C ASP A 259 -15.28 1.86 -16.80
N ALA A 260 -15.98 2.60 -17.67
CA ALA A 260 -17.31 2.23 -18.14
C ALA A 260 -17.32 0.97 -19.03
N LYS A 261 -16.16 0.55 -19.53
CA LYS A 261 -15.98 -0.60 -20.40
C LYS A 261 -15.33 -1.78 -19.68
N LEU A 262 -15.20 -1.71 -18.36
CA LEU A 262 -14.61 -2.79 -17.57
C LEU A 262 -15.28 -4.12 -17.90
N ASP A 263 -14.48 -5.08 -18.34
CA ASP A 263 -14.89 -6.47 -18.43
C ASP A 263 -14.83 -7.09 -17.03
N LEU A 264 -16.00 -7.40 -16.47
CA LEU A 264 -16.11 -7.94 -15.11
C LEU A 264 -15.55 -9.37 -14.99
N ASP A 265 -15.56 -10.15 -16.07
CA ASP A 265 -15.01 -11.51 -16.07
C ASP A 265 -13.48 -11.46 -16.14
N GLU A 266 -12.92 -10.53 -16.93
CA GLU A 266 -11.47 -10.26 -16.89
C GLU A 266 -11.04 -9.71 -15.53
N TYR A 267 -11.81 -8.79 -14.94
CA TYR A 267 -11.53 -8.28 -13.60
C TYR A 267 -11.53 -9.39 -12.55
N ARG A 268 -12.56 -10.25 -12.56
CA ARG A 268 -12.65 -11.43 -11.68
C ARG A 268 -11.43 -12.35 -11.86
N THR A 269 -11.07 -12.65 -13.10
CA THR A 269 -9.90 -13.47 -13.43
C THR A 269 -8.60 -12.84 -12.92
N THR A 270 -8.46 -11.53 -13.06
CA THR A 270 -7.30 -10.77 -12.58
C THR A 270 -7.17 -10.82 -11.06
N LEU A 271 -8.26 -10.56 -10.33
CA LEU A 271 -8.27 -10.61 -8.88
C LEU A 271 -8.06 -12.04 -8.35
N GLN A 272 -8.69 -13.04 -8.97
CA GLN A 272 -8.44 -14.45 -8.66
C GLN A 272 -6.97 -14.84 -8.88
N GLY A 273 -6.37 -14.40 -9.99
CA GLY A 273 -4.95 -14.64 -10.29
C GLY A 273 -4.01 -13.99 -9.28
N ALA A 274 -4.30 -12.76 -8.84
CA ALA A 274 -3.54 -12.08 -7.80
C ALA A 274 -3.61 -12.81 -6.45
N ILE A 275 -4.80 -13.24 -6.03
CA ILE A 275 -5.00 -14.04 -4.82
C ILE A 275 -4.21 -15.35 -4.91
N GLY A 276 -4.33 -16.06 -6.04
CA GLY A 276 -3.59 -17.31 -6.28
C GLY A 276 -2.07 -17.12 -6.23
N LEU A 277 -1.56 -16.03 -6.81
CA LEU A 277 -0.14 -15.69 -6.76
C LEU A 277 0.34 -15.44 -5.32
N VAL A 278 -0.42 -14.68 -4.52
CA VAL A 278 -0.10 -14.44 -3.11
C VAL A 278 -0.08 -15.76 -2.34
N ARG A 279 -1.10 -16.61 -2.47
CA ARG A 279 -1.15 -17.92 -1.80
C ARG A 279 0.02 -18.83 -2.20
N ALA A 280 0.43 -18.81 -3.46
CA ALA A 280 1.53 -19.63 -3.96
C ALA A 280 2.90 -19.16 -3.44
N GLN A 281 3.13 -17.85 -3.39
CA GLN A 281 4.43 -17.28 -3.00
C GLN A 281 4.57 -17.05 -1.49
N LEU A 282 3.45 -16.86 -0.79
CA LEU A 282 3.37 -16.58 0.64
C LEU A 282 2.29 -17.48 1.29
N PRO A 283 2.48 -18.80 1.34
CA PRO A 283 1.45 -19.75 1.78
C PRO A 283 1.04 -19.58 3.25
N GLN A 284 1.89 -18.92 4.05
CA GLN A 284 1.66 -18.65 5.47
C GLN A 284 1.11 -17.25 5.75
N ALA A 285 0.94 -16.40 4.72
CA ALA A 285 0.34 -15.09 4.89
C ALA A 285 -1.19 -15.18 4.96
N ALA A 286 -1.79 -14.44 5.87
CA ALA A 286 -3.20 -14.08 5.76
C ALA A 286 -3.38 -13.08 4.61
N ILE A 287 -4.56 -13.05 3.99
CA ILE A 287 -4.90 -12.07 2.96
C ILE A 287 -6.09 -11.25 3.43
N LEU A 288 -5.95 -9.93 3.36
CA LEU A 288 -7.01 -8.95 3.60
C LEU A 288 -7.31 -8.18 2.32
N LEU A 289 -8.54 -8.33 1.81
CA LEU A 289 -9.03 -7.50 0.71
C LEU A 289 -9.78 -6.29 1.27
N LEU A 290 -9.34 -5.09 0.92
CA LEU A 290 -10.12 -3.88 1.15
C LEU A 290 -11.03 -3.66 -0.05
N GLY A 291 -12.35 -3.67 0.18
CA GLY A 291 -13.32 -3.30 -0.84
C GLY A 291 -13.08 -1.86 -1.31
N ALA A 292 -13.40 -1.56 -2.57
CA ALA A 292 -13.27 -0.21 -3.10
C ALA A 292 -14.14 0.78 -2.27
N PRO A 293 -13.61 1.95 -1.90
CA PRO A 293 -14.37 2.97 -1.19
C PRO A 293 -15.52 3.50 -2.05
N ASP A 294 -16.49 4.15 -1.41
CA ASP A 294 -17.44 4.96 -2.18
C ASP A 294 -16.69 6.10 -2.88
N SER A 295 -17.08 6.37 -4.12
CA SER A 295 -16.52 7.45 -4.91
C SER A 295 -17.61 8.04 -5.77
N ALA A 296 -17.43 9.28 -6.19
CA ALA A 296 -18.41 9.96 -7.02
C ALA A 296 -17.75 10.86 -8.05
N ARG A 297 -18.55 11.32 -9.00
CA ARG A 297 -18.18 12.34 -9.98
C ARG A 297 -19.32 13.34 -10.16
N ARG A 298 -18.96 14.60 -10.41
CA ARG A 298 -19.93 15.69 -10.58
C ARG A 298 -20.47 15.77 -12.01
N LYS A 299 -19.63 15.48 -13.00
CA LYS A 299 -19.95 15.56 -14.43
C LYS A 299 -19.10 14.54 -15.21
N GLY A 300 -19.61 14.11 -16.36
CA GLY A 300 -18.88 13.33 -17.36
C GLY A 300 -18.68 11.84 -17.03
N GLY A 301 -18.51 11.04 -18.08
CA GLY A 301 -18.38 9.57 -18.01
C GLY A 301 -19.63 8.84 -17.52
N ALA A 302 -19.54 7.51 -17.47
CA ALA A 302 -20.67 6.66 -17.10
C ALA A 302 -20.89 6.63 -15.58
N VAL A 303 -22.15 6.78 -15.17
CA VAL A 303 -22.54 6.89 -13.76
C VAL A 303 -23.75 6.00 -13.43
N SER A 304 -23.83 5.56 -12.19
CA SER A 304 -25.02 4.87 -11.66
C SER A 304 -26.12 5.87 -11.29
N GLN A 305 -27.35 5.36 -11.09
CA GLN A 305 -28.50 6.15 -10.62
C GLN A 305 -28.75 6.03 -9.11
N GLU A 306 -27.84 5.40 -8.37
CA GLU A 306 -28.01 5.08 -6.95
C GLU A 306 -28.07 6.33 -6.05
N CYS A 307 -27.37 7.40 -6.43
CA CYS A 307 -27.33 8.65 -5.67
C CYS A 307 -28.13 9.75 -6.37
N ALA A 308 -28.77 10.65 -5.63
CA ALA A 308 -29.40 11.84 -6.21
C ALA A 308 -28.36 12.79 -6.86
N GLY A 309 -27.16 12.85 -6.29
CA GLY A 309 -26.00 13.60 -6.82
C GLY A 309 -25.00 13.94 -5.70
N PRO A 310 -23.72 14.21 -6.00
CA PRO A 310 -22.92 13.67 -7.11
C PRO A 310 -23.13 12.16 -7.32
N LYS A 311 -22.81 11.64 -8.51
CA LYS A 311 -23.17 10.28 -8.92
C LYS A 311 -21.98 9.32 -8.79
N ARG A 312 -22.23 8.08 -8.41
CA ARG A 312 -21.21 7.02 -8.35
C ARG A 312 -20.79 6.60 -9.76
N PRO A 313 -19.53 6.16 -9.98
CA PRO A 313 -19.13 5.50 -11.23
C PRO A 313 -20.04 4.31 -11.55
N LEU A 314 -20.31 4.08 -12.84
CA LEU A 314 -21.23 3.02 -13.28
C LEU A 314 -20.85 1.64 -12.74
N MET A 315 -19.55 1.30 -12.73
CA MET A 315 -19.07 -0.04 -12.38
C MET A 315 -18.78 -0.22 -10.88
N LEU A 316 -18.92 0.81 -10.05
CA LEU A 316 -18.47 0.75 -8.65
C LEU A 316 -19.15 -0.37 -7.85
N ALA A 317 -20.49 -0.45 -7.91
CA ALA A 317 -21.23 -1.49 -7.21
C ALA A 317 -20.84 -2.90 -7.69
N ALA A 318 -20.62 -3.08 -9.00
CA ALA A 318 -20.23 -4.36 -9.58
C ALA A 318 -18.81 -4.79 -9.17
N VAL A 319 -17.87 -3.83 -9.12
CA VAL A 319 -16.51 -4.05 -8.61
C VAL A 319 -16.53 -4.45 -7.13
N GLN A 320 -17.23 -3.69 -6.28
CA GLN A 320 -17.35 -3.98 -4.85
C GLN A 320 -18.00 -5.34 -4.58
N GLN A 321 -19.07 -5.67 -5.32
CA GLN A 321 -19.72 -6.98 -5.23
C GLN A 321 -18.77 -8.11 -5.65
N THR A 322 -18.02 -7.93 -6.73
CA THR A 322 -17.04 -8.92 -7.22
C THR A 322 -15.92 -9.13 -6.21
N GLN A 323 -15.38 -8.06 -5.63
CA GLN A 323 -14.37 -8.13 -4.57
C GLN A 323 -14.87 -8.91 -3.36
N ARG A 324 -16.06 -8.57 -2.85
CA ARG A 324 -16.64 -9.27 -1.70
C ARG A 324 -16.93 -10.74 -1.99
N GLN A 325 -17.39 -11.05 -3.20
CA GLN A 325 -17.63 -12.44 -3.62
C GLN A 325 -16.32 -13.22 -3.68
N LEU A 326 -15.27 -12.69 -4.32
CA LEU A 326 -13.98 -13.35 -4.37
C LEU A 326 -13.31 -13.50 -3.00
N ALA A 327 -13.51 -12.54 -2.09
CA ALA A 327 -13.07 -12.69 -0.71
C ALA A 327 -13.76 -13.87 -0.01
N ARG A 328 -15.04 -14.10 -0.27
CA ARG A 328 -15.77 -15.27 0.26
C ARG A 328 -15.27 -16.56 -0.35
N ASP A 329 -15.23 -16.62 -1.68
CA ASP A 329 -14.90 -17.83 -2.44
C ASP A 329 -13.47 -18.32 -2.17
N ASN A 330 -12.57 -17.40 -1.81
CA ASN A 330 -11.17 -17.70 -1.52
C ASN A 330 -10.82 -17.68 -0.03
N HIS A 331 -11.81 -17.60 0.86
CA HIS A 331 -11.60 -17.59 2.31
C HIS A 331 -10.61 -16.50 2.76
N LEU A 332 -10.91 -15.24 2.44
CA LEU A 332 -10.06 -14.10 2.81
C LEU A 332 -10.66 -13.34 3.99
N LEU A 333 -9.84 -12.49 4.61
CA LEU A 333 -10.35 -11.36 5.38
C LEU A 333 -10.86 -10.29 4.41
N TYR A 334 -11.93 -9.61 4.78
CA TYR A 334 -12.53 -8.54 3.98
C TYR A 334 -12.89 -7.34 4.85
N TRP A 335 -12.47 -6.15 4.44
CA TRP A 335 -12.92 -4.91 5.05
C TRP A 335 -13.69 -4.08 4.04
N ASP A 336 -14.93 -3.76 4.39
CA ASP A 336 -15.85 -3.05 3.51
C ASP A 336 -15.63 -1.54 3.68
N TRP A 337 -14.74 -0.99 2.85
CA TRP A 337 -14.35 0.41 2.94
C TRP A 337 -15.55 1.35 2.71
N GLU A 338 -16.44 1.02 1.79
CA GLU A 338 -17.68 1.79 1.59
C GLU A 338 -18.54 1.80 2.85
N GLN A 339 -18.71 0.66 3.53
CA GLN A 339 -19.46 0.63 4.79
C GLN A 339 -18.75 1.43 5.89
N ALA A 340 -17.42 1.42 5.95
CA ALA A 340 -16.65 2.24 6.89
C ALA A 340 -16.88 3.75 6.66
N MET A 341 -17.24 4.13 5.44
CA MET A 341 -17.63 5.49 5.11
C MET A 341 -19.09 5.82 5.46
N GLY A 342 -19.93 4.81 5.70
CA GLY A 342 -21.37 4.95 5.94
C GLY A 342 -22.25 4.46 4.78
N GLY A 343 -21.71 3.65 3.88
CA GLY A 343 -22.44 3.03 2.77
C GLY A 343 -22.41 3.83 1.46
N PRO A 344 -23.22 3.43 0.46
CA PRO A 344 -23.31 4.12 -0.83
C PRO A 344 -23.59 5.62 -0.70
N CYS A 345 -23.03 6.43 -1.60
CA CYS A 345 -23.21 7.89 -1.66
C CYS A 345 -22.58 8.68 -0.50
N SER A 346 -21.83 8.02 0.39
CA SER A 346 -21.17 8.62 1.54
C SER A 346 -20.02 9.55 1.17
N MET A 347 -19.40 9.40 -0.01
CA MET A 347 -18.25 10.24 -0.40
C MET A 347 -18.61 11.73 -0.47
N ARG A 348 -19.85 12.06 -0.82
CA ARG A 348 -20.35 13.43 -0.75
C ARG A 348 -20.34 13.97 0.69
N LEU A 349 -20.83 13.19 1.64
CA LEU A 349 -20.84 13.56 3.06
C LEU A 349 -19.40 13.71 3.58
N TRP A 350 -18.53 12.77 3.25
CA TRP A 350 -17.11 12.84 3.60
C TRP A 350 -16.46 14.12 3.06
N GLN A 351 -16.75 14.50 1.83
CA GLN A 351 -16.26 15.76 1.26
C GLN A 351 -16.82 16.99 1.97
N GLN A 352 -18.10 17.00 2.35
CA GLN A 352 -18.72 18.09 3.11
C GLN A 352 -18.10 18.24 4.51
N HIS A 353 -17.69 17.12 5.12
CA HIS A 353 -16.99 17.08 6.41
C HIS A 353 -15.46 17.23 6.30
N GLN A 354 -14.93 17.60 5.13
CA GLN A 354 -13.49 17.79 4.87
C GLN A 354 -12.64 16.52 5.09
N LEU A 355 -13.26 15.35 5.06
CA LEU A 355 -12.61 14.05 5.09
C LEU A 355 -12.36 13.51 3.67
N GLY A 356 -13.22 13.88 2.72
CA GLY A 356 -13.06 13.64 1.29
C GLY A 356 -12.47 14.86 0.56
N ARG A 357 -11.66 14.63 -0.48
CA ARG A 357 -11.15 15.71 -1.35
C ARG A 357 -12.24 16.21 -2.31
N PRO A 358 -12.07 17.43 -2.86
CA PRO A 358 -13.02 18.00 -3.82
C PRO A 358 -13.24 17.18 -5.10
N ASP A 359 -12.30 16.29 -5.43
CA ASP A 359 -12.40 15.38 -6.58
C ASP A 359 -13.43 14.25 -6.40
N LEU A 360 -13.92 14.04 -5.16
CA LEU A 360 -14.87 12.99 -4.79
C LEU A 360 -14.35 11.56 -5.03
N VAL A 361 -13.03 11.39 -5.06
CA VAL A 361 -12.37 10.09 -5.19
C VAL A 361 -11.40 9.88 -4.04
N HIS A 362 -10.54 10.85 -3.78
CA HIS A 362 -9.48 10.73 -2.78
C HIS A 362 -9.92 11.32 -1.44
N PHE A 363 -9.22 10.94 -0.36
CA PHE A 363 -9.45 11.45 0.98
C PHE A 363 -8.42 12.53 1.34
N THR A 364 -8.79 13.40 2.28
CA THR A 364 -7.82 14.28 2.95
C THR A 364 -6.99 13.46 3.92
N ALA A 365 -5.87 13.99 4.43
CA ALA A 365 -5.08 13.29 5.43
C ALA A 365 -5.93 12.90 6.67
N PRO A 366 -6.77 13.79 7.25
CA PRO A 366 -7.70 13.40 8.32
C PRO A 366 -8.69 12.30 7.92
N GLY A 367 -9.19 12.31 6.67
CA GLY A 367 -10.07 11.26 6.17
C GLY A 367 -9.40 9.89 6.13
N TYR A 368 -8.20 9.81 5.56
CA TYR A 368 -7.41 8.58 5.56
C TYR A 368 -7.06 8.10 6.97
N THR A 369 -6.68 9.01 7.88
CA THR A 369 -6.39 8.67 9.29
C THR A 369 -7.61 8.04 9.96
N ARG A 370 -8.81 8.64 9.79
CA ARG A 370 -10.05 8.09 10.34
C ARG A 370 -10.34 6.67 9.83
N LEU A 371 -10.14 6.44 8.53
CA LEU A 371 -10.36 5.13 7.91
C LEU A 371 -9.33 4.09 8.38
N ALA A 372 -8.07 4.50 8.53
CA ALA A 372 -7.02 3.63 9.03
C ALA A 372 -7.23 3.25 10.50
N ASP A 373 -7.73 4.17 11.32
CA ASP A 373 -8.10 3.91 12.72
C ASP A 373 -9.25 2.91 12.81
N ASP A 374 -10.29 3.07 11.99
CA ASP A 374 -11.40 2.11 11.91
C ASP A 374 -10.89 0.73 11.47
N LEU A 375 -10.11 0.67 10.39
CA LEU A 375 -9.50 -0.57 9.91
C LEU A 375 -8.64 -1.25 10.99
N TYR A 376 -7.78 -0.49 11.67
CA TYR A 376 -6.93 -0.99 12.74
C TYR A 376 -7.75 -1.58 13.88
N LEU A 377 -8.73 -0.84 14.40
CA LEU A 377 -9.57 -1.29 15.52
C LEU A 377 -10.31 -2.59 15.17
N ASN A 378 -10.92 -2.64 13.99
CA ASN A 378 -11.69 -3.80 13.56
C ASN A 378 -10.80 -5.00 13.21
N LEU A 379 -9.58 -4.78 12.69
CA LEU A 379 -8.60 -5.84 12.48
C LEU A 379 -8.10 -6.41 13.81
N MET A 380 -7.80 -5.56 14.79
CA MET A 380 -7.39 -5.98 16.13
C MET A 380 -8.48 -6.78 16.83
N GLN A 381 -9.73 -6.30 16.77
CA GLN A 381 -10.88 -7.05 17.27
C GLN A 381 -11.01 -8.42 16.61
N ARG A 382 -10.86 -8.51 15.28
CA ARG A 382 -10.90 -9.78 14.54
C ARG A 382 -9.80 -10.74 14.97
N LEU A 383 -8.62 -10.23 15.28
CA LEU A 383 -7.47 -11.01 15.74
C LEU A 383 -7.54 -11.38 17.23
N GLY A 384 -8.54 -10.90 17.97
CA GLY A 384 -8.62 -11.08 19.42
C GLY A 384 -7.48 -10.37 20.14
N ARG A 385 -7.08 -9.19 19.65
CA ARG A 385 -5.97 -8.40 20.18
C ARG A 385 -6.47 -7.14 20.82
#